data_AF-A0A7K4CED3-F1
#
_entry.id   AF-A0A7K4CED3-F1
#
_cell.length_a   1.000
_cell.length_b   1.000
_cell.length_c   1.000
_cell.angle_alpha   90.00
_cell.angle_beta   90.00
_cell.angle_gamma   90.00
#
_symmetry.space_group_name_H-M   'P 1'
#
loop_
_entity.id
_entity.type
_entity.pdbx_description
1 polymer ?
#
loop_
_entity_poly.entity_id
_entity_poly.type
_entity_poly.pdbx_seq_one_letter_code
_entity_poly.pdbx_strand_id
1 'polypeptide(L)'
;GGLKSKTGMKLPAMFKAVKDAANYSNIEGVLIGSCSVGNNIDDFISTTKNSSIAWIFGYTCEIGWMASTLIDVSIFEHLMMLRKSDLKSRKKILNAFVKALRRFNGDYPLCREKGKKPVLLKDALTLVIQPRGPKEKAADETANLKKQLGWA
;
A
#
# COMPACT_ATOMS: atom_id res chain seq x y z
N GLY A 1 -10.26 -11.73 36.80
CA GLY A 1 -10.59 -10.75 35.75
C GLY A 1 -9.98 -11.23 34.46
N GLY A 2 -10.77 -11.84 33.58
CA GLY A 2 -10.28 -12.38 32.32
C GLY A 2 -10.18 -11.26 31.28
N LEU A 3 -8.98 -11.07 30.72
CA LEU A 3 -8.79 -10.35 29.46
C LEU A 3 -9.62 -11.07 28.40
N LYS A 4 -10.83 -10.57 28.12
CA LYS A 4 -11.60 -10.98 26.94
C LYS A 4 -10.69 -10.75 25.74
N SER A 5 -10.34 -11.82 25.03
CA SER A 5 -9.69 -11.70 23.73
C SER A 5 -10.50 -10.71 22.90
N LYS A 6 -9.93 -9.55 22.57
CA LYS A 6 -10.54 -8.70 21.56
C LYS A 6 -10.47 -9.52 20.27
N THR A 7 -11.61 -10.05 19.86
CA THR A 7 -11.86 -10.56 18.52
C THR A 7 -11.24 -9.57 17.53
N GLY A 8 -10.49 -10.09 16.54
CA GLY A 8 -9.70 -9.28 15.62
C GLY A 8 -10.47 -8.06 15.11
N MET A 9 -9.79 -6.91 15.03
CA MET A 9 -10.38 -5.68 14.54
C MET A 9 -10.87 -5.89 13.10
N LYS A 10 -12.14 -5.57 12.83
CA LYS A 10 -12.66 -5.57 11.45
C LYS A 10 -11.86 -4.57 10.63
N LEU A 11 -11.50 -4.94 9.40
CA LEU A 11 -10.68 -4.13 8.51
C LEU A 11 -11.19 -2.68 8.33
N PRO A 12 -12.51 -2.42 8.17
CA PRO A 12 -13.03 -1.05 8.13
C PRO A 12 -12.81 -0.25 9.42
N ALA A 13 -12.83 -0.91 10.58
CA ALA A 13 -12.55 -0.26 11.86
C ALA A 13 -11.07 0.12 11.99
N MET A 14 -10.16 -0.70 11.46
CA MET A 14 -8.74 -0.36 11.36
C MET A 14 -8.52 0.84 10.45
N PHE A 15 -9.12 0.83 9.24
CA PHE A 15 -9.03 1.94 8.31
C PHE A 15 -9.55 3.25 8.89
N LYS A 16 -10.68 3.21 9.58
CA LYS A 16 -11.21 4.36 10.31
C LYS A 16 -10.23 4.87 11.36
N ALA A 17 -9.67 3.98 12.19
CA ALA A 17 -8.71 4.36 13.23
C ALA A 17 -7.43 4.99 12.64
N VAL A 18 -6.89 4.43 11.55
CA VAL A 18 -5.72 4.97 10.84
C VAL A 18 -6.02 6.35 10.26
N LYS A 19 -7.18 6.51 9.62
CA LYS A 19 -7.63 7.79 9.07
C LYS A 19 -7.77 8.85 10.15
N ASP A 20 -8.43 8.51 11.26
CA ASP A 20 -8.60 9.42 12.39
C ASP A 20 -7.24 9.83 12.95
N ALA A 21 -6.34 8.86 13.20
CA ALA A 21 -4.98 9.14 13.65
C ALA A 21 -4.20 10.03 12.67
N ALA A 22 -4.32 9.82 11.37
CA ALA A 22 -3.63 10.61 10.34
C ALA A 22 -4.10 12.07 10.32
N ASN A 23 -5.33 12.36 10.71
CA ASN A 23 -5.81 13.74 10.80
C ASN A 23 -5.22 14.51 12.00
N TYR A 24 -4.79 13.80 13.04
CA TYR A 24 -4.19 14.39 14.24
C TYR A 24 -2.67 14.24 14.32
N SER A 25 -2.04 13.60 13.32
CA SER A 25 -0.59 13.32 13.31
C SER A 25 0.01 13.46 11.91
N ASN A 26 1.34 13.45 11.80
CA ASN A 26 2.04 13.54 10.51
C ASN A 26 2.13 12.18 9.79
N ILE A 27 1.04 11.40 9.72
CA ILE A 27 1.03 10.15 8.94
C ILE A 27 0.94 10.49 7.46
N GLU A 28 1.96 10.14 6.69
CA GLU A 28 2.09 10.53 5.28
C GLU A 28 1.72 9.40 4.31
N GLY A 29 1.72 8.17 4.79
CA GLY A 29 1.42 6.99 4.01
C GLY A 29 1.16 5.78 4.89
N VAL A 30 0.52 4.77 4.31
CA VAL A 30 0.16 3.54 5.01
C VAL A 30 0.61 2.35 4.16
N LEU A 31 1.39 1.47 4.76
CA LEU A 31 1.70 0.15 4.20
C LEU A 31 0.92 -0.91 4.98
N ILE A 32 0.21 -1.78 4.27
CA ILE A 32 -0.58 -2.85 4.87
C ILE A 32 -0.03 -4.20 4.43
N GLY A 33 0.73 -4.82 5.34
CA GLY A 33 1.30 -6.16 5.18
C GLY A 33 0.34 -7.31 5.52
N SER A 34 -0.97 -7.05 5.71
CA SER A 34 -1.94 -8.10 6.01
C SER A 34 -2.50 -8.73 4.74
N CYS A 35 -2.70 -10.05 4.79
CA CYS A 35 -3.11 -10.87 3.66
C CYS A 35 -4.41 -10.34 3.03
N SER A 36 -4.40 -10.23 1.70
CA SER A 36 -5.59 -9.98 0.88
C SER A 36 -6.28 -8.63 1.08
N VAL A 37 -5.70 -7.72 1.88
CA VAL A 37 -6.27 -6.38 2.12
C VAL A 37 -6.16 -5.49 0.88
N GLY A 38 -5.15 -5.71 0.04
CA GLY A 38 -5.02 -5.03 -1.26
C GLY A 38 -6.16 -5.30 -2.23
N ASN A 39 -7.01 -6.31 -2.00
CA ASN A 39 -8.20 -6.55 -2.84
C ASN A 39 -9.32 -5.51 -2.60
N ASN A 40 -9.23 -4.72 -1.54
CA ASN A 40 -10.28 -3.79 -1.15
C ASN A 40 -9.91 -2.34 -1.50
N ILE A 41 -9.79 -2.07 -2.80
CA ILE A 41 -9.37 -0.77 -3.35
C ILE A 41 -10.31 0.35 -2.89
N ASP A 42 -11.61 0.08 -2.78
CA ASP A 42 -12.61 1.06 -2.30
C ASP A 42 -12.34 1.49 -0.84
N ASP A 43 -11.92 0.55 0.01
CA ASP A 43 -11.48 0.86 1.37
C ASP A 43 -10.19 1.71 1.38
N PHE A 44 -9.25 1.45 0.46
CA PHE A 44 -8.03 2.27 0.35
C PHE A 44 -8.39 3.69 -0.09
N ILE A 45 -9.23 3.84 -1.12
CA ILE A 45 -9.69 5.13 -1.63
C ILE A 45 -10.44 5.89 -0.54
N SER A 46 -11.38 5.24 0.16
CA SER A 46 -12.18 5.90 1.21
C SER A 46 -11.36 6.31 2.44
N THR A 47 -10.33 5.52 2.79
CA THR A 47 -9.38 5.84 3.86
C THR A 47 -8.53 7.06 3.49
N THR A 48 -8.02 7.08 2.25
CA THR A 48 -7.15 8.15 1.76
C THR A 48 -7.92 9.48 1.59
N LYS A 49 -9.18 9.40 1.14
CA LYS A 49 -10.04 10.57 0.93
C LYS A 49 -10.27 11.35 2.23
N ASN A 50 -10.14 12.67 2.20
CA ASN A 50 -10.31 13.55 3.36
C ASN A 50 -9.37 13.18 4.54
N SER A 51 -8.14 12.75 4.24
CA SER A 51 -7.08 12.50 5.21
C SER A 51 -5.76 13.13 4.76
N SER A 52 -4.76 13.17 5.65
CA SER A 52 -3.40 13.62 5.35
C SER A 52 -2.53 12.56 4.64
N ILE A 53 -3.06 11.35 4.46
CA ILE A 53 -2.43 10.18 3.86
C ILE A 53 -2.28 10.43 2.36
N ALA A 54 -1.04 10.36 1.85
CA ALA A 54 -0.72 10.62 0.46
C ALA A 54 -0.73 9.35 -0.40
N TRP A 55 -0.55 8.18 0.23
CA TRP A 55 -0.54 6.88 -0.44
C TRP A 55 -0.91 5.75 0.51
N ILE A 56 -1.53 4.70 -0.06
CA ILE A 56 -1.76 3.42 0.61
C ILE A 56 -1.25 2.30 -0.31
N PHE A 57 -0.45 1.41 0.25
CA PHE A 57 0.09 0.23 -0.44
C PHE A 57 -0.30 -1.03 0.32
N GLY A 58 -0.61 -2.11 -0.41
CA GLY A 58 -0.88 -3.40 0.21
C GLY A 58 -0.83 -4.56 -0.77
N TYR A 59 -0.96 -5.77 -0.21
CA TYR A 59 -0.88 -7.02 -0.95
C TYR A 59 -2.26 -7.63 -1.21
N THR A 60 -2.47 -8.19 -2.40
CA THR A 60 -3.74 -8.81 -2.82
C THR A 60 -3.86 -10.29 -2.44
N CYS A 61 -2.81 -10.88 -1.86
CA CYS A 61 -2.77 -12.29 -1.49
C CYS A 61 -1.99 -12.53 -0.20
N GLU A 62 -2.05 -13.77 0.32
CA GLU A 62 -1.25 -14.21 1.46
C GLU A 62 0.22 -14.38 1.07
N ILE A 63 1.07 -13.54 1.66
CA ILE A 63 2.49 -13.44 1.35
C ILE A 63 3.33 -13.93 2.53
N GLY A 64 4.40 -14.66 2.23
CA GLY A 64 5.36 -15.09 3.25
C GLY A 64 6.10 -13.90 3.87
N TRP A 65 6.23 -13.90 5.20
CA TRP A 65 6.80 -12.80 5.98
C TRP A 65 8.16 -12.29 5.47
N MET A 66 9.05 -13.18 5.04
CA MET A 66 10.36 -12.79 4.55
C MET A 66 10.27 -11.97 3.26
N ALA A 67 9.46 -12.41 2.30
CA ALA A 67 9.31 -11.73 1.02
C ALA A 67 8.60 -10.39 1.18
N SER A 68 7.53 -10.33 1.99
CA SER A 68 6.83 -9.06 2.28
C SER A 68 7.76 -8.07 2.97
N THR A 69 8.52 -8.51 3.99
CA THR A 69 9.41 -7.62 4.74
C THR A 69 10.48 -6.98 3.84
N LEU A 70 11.06 -7.73 2.90
CA LEU A 70 12.05 -7.19 1.96
C LEU A 70 11.45 -6.12 1.04
N ILE A 71 10.22 -6.34 0.57
CA ILE A 71 9.50 -5.37 -0.25
C ILE A 71 9.15 -4.12 0.59
N ASP A 72 8.64 -4.32 1.81
CA ASP A 72 8.23 -3.25 2.71
C ASP A 72 9.41 -2.34 3.08
N VAL A 73 10.56 -2.92 3.44
CA VAL A 73 11.79 -2.16 3.74
C VAL A 73 12.27 -1.38 2.52
N SER A 74 12.21 -1.98 1.32
CA SER A 74 12.55 -1.30 0.08
C SER A 74 11.66 -0.09 -0.20
N ILE A 75 10.35 -0.23 0.07
CA ILE A 75 9.39 0.87 -0.06
C ILE A 75 9.70 1.95 0.97
N PHE A 76 9.87 1.59 2.25
CA PHE A 76 10.17 2.58 3.29
C PHE A 76 11.45 3.36 3.02
N GLU A 77 12.53 2.71 2.58
CA GLU A 77 13.78 3.36 2.18
C GLU A 77 13.53 4.54 1.21
N HIS A 78 12.71 4.33 0.17
CA HIS A 78 12.47 5.34 -0.85
C HIS A 78 11.45 6.39 -0.45
N LEU A 79 10.41 5.97 0.26
CA LEU A 79 9.30 6.86 0.65
C LEU A 79 9.71 7.78 1.81
N MET A 80 10.58 7.34 2.71
CA MET A 80 11.12 8.16 3.80
C MET A 80 12.05 9.28 3.30
N MET A 81 12.58 9.19 2.08
CA MET A 81 13.39 10.25 1.47
C MET A 81 12.53 11.38 0.83
N LEU A 82 11.22 11.20 0.72
CA LEU A 82 10.34 12.22 0.16
C LEU A 82 10.14 13.37 1.14
N ARG A 83 10.23 14.61 0.65
CA ARG A 83 9.87 15.79 1.44
C ARG A 83 8.36 15.99 1.38
N LYS A 84 7.81 16.74 2.34
CA LYS A 84 6.39 17.15 2.34
C LYS A 84 5.93 17.81 1.04
N SER A 85 6.82 18.53 0.35
CA SER A 85 6.54 19.13 -0.95
C SER A 85 6.47 18.10 -2.08
N ASP A 86 7.19 16.99 -1.98
CA ASP A 86 7.15 15.91 -2.96
C ASP A 86 5.83 15.14 -2.91
N LEU A 87 5.21 15.05 -1.72
CA LEU A 87 3.89 14.45 -1.51
C LEU A 87 2.75 15.25 -2.18
N LYS A 88 3.01 16.45 -2.69
CA LYS A 88 2.06 17.20 -3.53
C LYS A 88 2.05 16.73 -4.99
N SER A 89 2.98 15.85 -5.37
CA SER A 89 3.11 15.37 -6.76
C SER A 89 2.90 13.87 -6.84
N ARG A 90 1.81 13.47 -7.50
CA ARG A 90 1.50 12.06 -7.83
C ARG A 90 2.68 11.36 -8.49
N LYS A 91 3.29 12.03 -9.48
CA LYS A 91 4.44 11.52 -10.23
C LYS A 91 5.63 11.24 -9.33
N LYS A 92 5.92 12.10 -8.34
CA LYS A 92 7.04 11.90 -7.42
C LYS A 92 6.80 10.72 -6.48
N ILE A 93 5.60 10.61 -5.92
CA ILE A 93 5.20 9.46 -5.08
C ILE A 93 5.31 8.16 -5.88
N LEU A 94 4.70 8.12 -7.07
CA LEU A 94 4.74 6.95 -7.95
C LEU A 94 6.18 6.56 -8.33
N ASN A 95 7.03 7.53 -8.66
CA ASN A 95 8.43 7.27 -8.98
C ASN A 95 9.22 6.71 -7.79
N ALA A 96 8.87 7.05 -6.55
CA ALA A 96 9.48 6.45 -5.36
C ALA A 96 9.15 4.95 -5.26
N PHE A 97 7.88 4.57 -5.50
CA PHE A 97 7.47 3.16 -5.60
C PHE A 97 8.17 2.43 -6.75
N VAL A 98 8.28 3.05 -7.93
CA VAL A 98 9.00 2.47 -9.07
C VAL A 98 10.45 2.18 -8.71
N LYS A 99 11.15 3.13 -8.07
CA LYS A 99 12.53 2.92 -7.62
C LYS A 99 12.65 1.80 -6.59
N ALA A 100 11.73 1.76 -5.62
CA ALA A 100 11.67 0.72 -4.61
C ALA A 100 11.44 -0.67 -5.19
N LEU A 101 10.58 -0.79 -6.21
CA LEU A 101 10.17 -2.08 -6.75
C LEU A 101 11.05 -2.59 -7.91
N ARG A 102 11.82 -1.71 -8.55
CA ARG A 102 12.70 -2.05 -9.69
C ARG A 102 13.73 -3.13 -9.39
N ARG A 103 14.11 -3.31 -8.11
CA ARG A 103 15.07 -4.33 -7.69
C ARG A 103 14.47 -5.75 -7.59
N PHE A 104 13.15 -5.89 -7.73
CA PHE A 104 12.47 -7.19 -7.65
C PHE A 104 12.04 -7.70 -9.03
N ASN A 105 11.94 -9.01 -9.16
CA ASN A 105 11.40 -9.66 -10.35
C ASN A 105 9.86 -9.73 -10.25
N GLY A 106 9.16 -9.08 -11.18
CA GLY A 106 7.69 -9.09 -11.24
C GLY A 106 7.09 -10.48 -11.46
N ASP A 107 7.82 -11.40 -12.08
CA ASP A 107 7.40 -12.79 -12.30
C ASP A 107 7.76 -13.74 -11.14
N TYR A 108 8.27 -13.19 -10.03
CA TYR A 108 8.51 -14.00 -8.84
C TYR A 108 7.16 -14.46 -8.24
N PRO A 109 6.96 -15.77 -8.01
CA PRO A 109 5.75 -16.29 -7.38
C PRO A 109 5.73 -15.89 -5.90
N LEU A 110 4.90 -14.91 -5.56
CA LEU A 110 4.89 -14.26 -4.25
C LEU A 110 3.97 -14.96 -3.26
N CYS A 111 2.81 -15.42 -3.75
CA CYS A 111 1.81 -16.10 -2.95
C CYS A 111 1.56 -17.51 -3.48
N ARG A 112 1.44 -18.48 -2.57
CA ARG A 112 1.13 -19.87 -2.88
C ARG A 112 -0.02 -20.34 -2.01
N GLU A 113 -1.23 -20.28 -2.54
CA GLU A 113 -2.38 -20.94 -1.93
C GLU A 113 -2.48 -22.39 -2.42
N LYS A 114 -2.82 -23.31 -1.51
CA LYS A 114 -2.94 -24.74 -1.84
C LYS A 114 -4.02 -24.95 -2.89
N GLY A 115 -3.66 -25.54 -4.03
CA GLY A 115 -4.59 -25.83 -5.12
C GLY A 115 -4.90 -24.66 -6.06
N LYS A 116 -4.26 -23.49 -5.89
CA LYS A 116 -4.37 -22.35 -6.81
C LYS A 116 -3.06 -22.11 -7.55
N LYS A 117 -3.15 -21.41 -8.68
CA LYS A 117 -1.98 -20.91 -9.41
C LYS A 117 -1.22 -19.92 -8.50
N PRO A 118 0.13 -19.94 -8.50
CA PRO A 118 0.90 -18.93 -7.80
C PRO A 118 0.54 -17.52 -8.27
N VAL A 119 0.38 -16.59 -7.33
CA VAL A 119 0.20 -15.17 -7.67
C VAL A 119 1.60 -14.55 -7.82
N LEU A 120 1.86 -13.96 -8.97
CA LEU A 120 3.13 -13.31 -9.27
C LEU A 120 3.22 -11.96 -8.55
N LEU A 121 4.42 -11.49 -8.24
CA LEU A 121 4.62 -10.19 -7.58
C LEU A 121 3.91 -9.06 -8.32
N LYS A 122 4.02 -9.03 -9.65
CA LYS A 122 3.35 -8.01 -10.47
C LYS A 122 1.83 -7.98 -10.30
N ASP A 123 1.21 -9.08 -9.88
CA ASP A 123 -0.24 -9.19 -9.67
C ASP A 123 -0.66 -9.18 -8.20
N ALA A 124 0.34 -9.15 -7.30
CA ALA A 124 0.14 -9.23 -5.87
C ALA A 124 0.03 -7.88 -5.17
N LEU A 125 0.09 -6.75 -5.90
CA LEU A 125 0.24 -5.41 -5.33
C LEU A 125 -0.93 -4.50 -5.70
N THR A 126 -1.29 -3.63 -4.75
CA THR A 126 -2.22 -2.52 -4.93
C THR A 126 -1.58 -1.22 -4.44
N LEU A 127 -1.66 -0.17 -5.23
CA LEU A 127 -1.18 1.16 -4.86
C LEU A 127 -2.25 2.22 -5.13
N VAL A 128 -2.70 2.91 -4.08
CA VAL A 128 -3.57 4.09 -4.18
C VAL A 128 -2.76 5.33 -3.83
N ILE A 129 -2.86 6.38 -4.65
CA ILE A 129 -2.20 7.67 -4.40
C ILE A 129 -3.21 8.81 -4.40
N GLN A 130 -3.13 9.67 -3.40
CA GLN A 130 -3.78 10.98 -3.36
C GLN A 130 -2.75 12.03 -2.97
N PRO A 131 -2.21 12.80 -3.92
CA PRO A 131 -1.28 13.86 -3.57
C PRO A 131 -1.91 14.88 -2.63
N ARG A 132 -1.09 15.54 -1.82
CA ARG A 132 -1.56 16.60 -0.92
C ARG A 132 -1.94 17.83 -1.72
N GLY A 133 -3.24 18.11 -1.83
CA GLY A 133 -3.74 19.34 -2.46
C GLY A 133 -5.26 19.47 -2.40
N PRO A 134 -5.82 20.71 -2.48
CA PRO A 134 -7.25 20.97 -2.28
C PRO A 134 -8.19 20.34 -3.32
N LYS A 135 -7.65 19.83 -4.44
CA LYS A 135 -8.43 19.27 -5.57
C LYS A 135 -7.95 17.88 -6.00
N GLU A 136 -6.97 17.33 -5.29
CA GLU A 136 -6.42 16.03 -5.63
C GLU A 136 -7.35 14.92 -5.18
N LYS A 137 -7.49 13.88 -6.02
CA LYS A 137 -8.31 12.72 -5.74
C LYS A 137 -7.43 11.48 -5.59
N ALA A 138 -7.82 10.62 -4.66
CA ALA A 138 -7.30 9.26 -4.59
C ALA A 138 -7.59 8.53 -5.90
N ALA A 139 -6.57 7.86 -6.44
CA ALA A 139 -6.66 7.04 -7.63
C ALA A 139 -5.86 5.75 -7.42
N ASP A 140 -6.34 4.66 -8.02
CA ASP A 140 -5.57 3.43 -8.16
C ASP A 140 -4.47 3.65 -9.22
N GLU A 141 -3.23 3.55 -8.79
CA GLU A 141 -2.02 3.74 -9.60
C GLU A 141 -1.34 2.41 -9.93
N THR A 142 -1.96 1.28 -9.61
CA THR A 142 -1.38 -0.06 -9.79
C THR A 142 -1.00 -0.32 -11.25
N ALA A 143 -1.87 0.01 -12.21
CA ALA A 143 -1.58 -0.17 -13.63
C ALA A 143 -0.41 0.73 -14.10
N ASN A 144 -0.35 1.97 -13.63
CA ASN A 144 0.73 2.90 -13.97
C ASN A 144 2.06 2.46 -13.37
N LEU A 145 2.04 1.90 -12.16
CA LEU A 145 3.20 1.30 -11.50
C LEU A 145 3.73 0.12 -12.32
N LYS A 146 2.88 -0.85 -12.68
CA LYS A 146 3.28 -2.01 -13.50
C LYS A 146 3.88 -1.58 -14.84
N LYS A 147 3.25 -0.62 -15.52
CA LYS A 147 3.73 -0.07 -16.79
C LYS A 147 5.13 0.53 -16.66
N GLN A 148 5.40 1.31 -15.62
CA GLN A 148 6.72 1.92 -15.41
C GLN A 148 7.80 0.93 -14.96
N LEU A 149 7.40 -0.20 -14.37
CA LEU A 149 8.30 -1.29 -14.02
C LEU A 149 8.57 -2.26 -15.18
N GLY A 150 7.85 -2.13 -16.30
CA GLY A 150 7.92 -3.07 -17.41
C GLY A 150 7.30 -4.43 -17.09
N TRP A 151 6.33 -4.47 -16.18
CA TRP A 151 5.62 -5.69 -15.78
C TRP A 151 4.25 -5.84 -16.48
N ALA A 152 4.00 -5.01 -17.48
CA ALA A 152 2.75 -4.97 -18.25
C ALA A 152 2.67 -6.11 -19.28
#